data_AF-A0A1M5RAQ6-F1
#
_entry.id   AF-A0A1M5RAQ6-F1
#
_cell.length_a   1.000
_cell.length_b   1.000
_cell.length_c   1.000
_cell.angle_alpha   90.00
_cell.angle_beta   90.00
_cell.angle_gamma   90.00
#
_symmetry.space_group_name_H-M   'P 1'
#
loop_
_entity.id
_entity.type
_entity.pdbx_description
1 polymer ?
#
loop_
_entity_poly.entity_id
_entity_poly.type
_entity_poly.pdbx_seq_one_letter_code
_entity_poly.pdbx_strand_id
1 'polypeptide(L)'
;MQNITESIILGVVAGLLTAAVLLITKSIIITVLLPLYRQFMYRGIHINGTWHHVNSSQKLLLELKQNCEKLSGKATFQWVDSENHFHIESIRTFDVSGCLESRFITLTFRHTDRSRLGIITCLLQVDGDGTILSGQRCWYAPLTTKINSGGIRLYRDERRALDAARRPAEQYQTDETNESYESYDTDKLNDINTEIEEAEFYEEADTTNTSKQISSERQEDRALEDL
;
A
#
# COMPACT_ATOMS: atom_id res chain seq x y z
N MET A 1 -59.55 -14.62 34.02
CA MET A 1 -58.74 -14.75 32.79
C MET A 1 -58.02 -13.45 32.40
N GLN A 2 -58.60 -12.26 32.63
CA GLN A 2 -57.96 -10.96 32.30
C GLN A 2 -56.56 -10.74 32.93
N ASN A 3 -56.36 -11.10 34.20
CA ASN A 3 -55.08 -10.90 34.90
C ASN A 3 -53.89 -11.68 34.27
N ILE A 4 -54.17 -12.80 33.59
CA ILE A 4 -53.13 -13.64 32.98
C ILE A 4 -52.62 -12.97 31.70
N THR A 5 -53.51 -12.48 30.85
CA THR A 5 -53.15 -11.79 29.60
C THR A 5 -52.36 -10.52 29.86
N GLU A 6 -52.75 -9.74 30.88
CA GLU A 6 -52.03 -8.52 31.27
C GLU A 6 -50.60 -8.81 31.73
N SER A 7 -50.40 -9.85 32.53
CA SER A 7 -49.08 -10.27 32.99
C SER A 7 -48.17 -10.70 31.84
N ILE A 8 -48.72 -11.40 30.83
CA ILE A 8 -47.98 -11.82 29.65
C ILE A 8 -47.56 -10.60 28.82
N ILE A 9 -48.48 -9.66 28.56
CA ILE A 9 -48.18 -8.45 27.79
C ILE A 9 -47.11 -7.61 28.50
N LEU A 10 -47.23 -7.43 29.82
CA LEU A 10 -46.25 -6.69 30.61
C LEU A 10 -44.86 -7.34 30.52
N GLY A 11 -44.79 -8.67 30.59
CA GLY A 11 -43.55 -9.42 30.42
C GLY A 11 -42.90 -9.20 29.05
N VAL A 12 -43.69 -9.24 27.97
CA VAL A 12 -43.20 -9.00 26.60
C VAL A 12 -42.68 -7.57 26.45
N VAL A 13 -43.43 -6.57 26.93
CA VAL A 13 -43.02 -5.16 26.84
C VAL A 13 -41.75 -4.91 27.65
N ALA A 14 -41.64 -5.46 28.86
CA ALA A 14 -40.44 -5.34 29.69
C ALA A 14 -39.22 -6.00 29.03
N GLY A 15 -39.42 -7.17 28.39
CA GLY A 15 -38.38 -7.84 27.62
C GLY A 15 -37.89 -7.01 26.43
N LEU A 16 -38.82 -6.44 25.66
CA LEU A 16 -38.51 -5.57 24.52
C LEU A 16 -37.75 -4.31 24.96
N LEU A 17 -38.19 -3.66 26.03
CA LEU A 17 -37.55 -2.47 26.58
C LEU A 17 -36.13 -2.77 27.07
N THR A 18 -35.95 -3.89 27.77
CA THR A 18 -34.63 -4.34 28.25
C THR A 18 -33.69 -4.61 27.08
N ALA A 19 -34.16 -5.28 26.03
CA ALA A 19 -33.37 -5.52 24.83
C ALA A 19 -32.96 -4.21 24.14
N ALA A 20 -33.88 -3.24 24.03
CA ALA A 20 -33.57 -1.93 23.47
C ALA A 20 -32.49 -1.19 24.28
N VAL A 21 -32.59 -1.18 25.61
CA VAL A 21 -31.59 -0.55 26.48
C VAL A 21 -30.22 -1.23 26.36
N LEU A 22 -30.19 -2.57 26.29
CA LEU A 22 -28.94 -3.31 26.09
C LEU A 22 -28.29 -3.02 24.74
N LEU A 23 -29.08 -2.91 23.67
CA LEU A 23 -28.57 -2.55 22.34
C LEU A 23 -27.99 -1.13 22.32
N ILE A 24 -28.66 -0.17 22.96
CA ILE A 24 -28.16 1.21 23.08
C ILE A 24 -26.86 1.23 23.90
N THR A 25 -26.84 0.55 25.05
CA THR A 25 -25.65 0.48 25.92
C THR A 25 -24.46 -0.16 25.21
N LYS A 26 -24.68 -1.27 24.51
CA LYS A 26 -23.67 -1.93 23.67
C LYS A 26 -23.14 -0.97 22.60
N SER A 27 -24.02 -0.23 21.94
CA SER A 27 -23.63 0.75 20.93
C SER A 27 -22.71 1.83 21.51
N ILE A 28 -23.06 2.41 22.66
CA ILE A 28 -22.26 3.43 23.35
C ILE A 28 -20.89 2.87 23.76
N ILE A 29 -20.83 1.67 24.32
CA ILE A 29 -19.56 1.06 24.76
C ILE A 29 -18.62 0.85 23.56
N ILE A 30 -19.12 0.31 22.45
CA ILE A 30 -18.29 -0.01 21.28
C ILE A 30 -17.85 1.26 20.54
N THR A 31 -18.75 2.24 20.41
CA THR A 31 -18.51 3.43 19.59
C THR A 31 -17.81 4.57 20.34
N VAL A 32 -18.00 4.69 21.66
CA VAL A 32 -17.47 5.81 22.45
C VAL A 32 -16.46 5.34 23.48
N LEU A 33 -16.81 4.36 24.32
CA LEU A 33 -15.96 3.97 25.45
C LEU A 33 -14.67 3.28 24.98
N LEU A 34 -14.77 2.38 24.00
CA LEU A 34 -13.64 1.63 23.47
C LEU A 34 -12.57 2.51 22.79
N PRO A 35 -12.91 3.45 21.88
CA PRO A 35 -11.89 4.34 21.31
C PRO A 35 -11.29 5.28 22.36
N LEU A 36 -12.09 5.77 23.32
CA LEU A 36 -11.58 6.62 24.40
C LEU A 36 -10.59 5.87 25.28
N TYR A 37 -10.91 4.64 25.69
CA TYR A 37 -9.99 3.79 26.44
C TYR A 37 -8.69 3.52 25.68
N ARG A 38 -8.78 3.23 24.38
CA ARG A 38 -7.60 3.07 23.51
C ARG A 38 -6.76 4.34 23.46
N GLN A 39 -7.37 5.53 23.39
CA GLN A 39 -6.66 6.82 23.43
C GLN A 39 -5.88 7.00 24.73
N PHE A 40 -6.47 6.63 25.88
CA PHE A 40 -5.80 6.76 27.19
C PHE A 40 -4.69 5.74 27.42
N MET A 41 -4.87 4.50 26.95
CA MET A 41 -3.86 3.45 27.10
C MET A 41 -2.71 3.57 26.11
N TYR A 42 -2.86 4.34 25.05
CA TYR A 42 -1.82 4.51 24.05
C TYR A 42 -0.65 5.34 24.62
N ARG A 43 0.39 4.63 25.07
CA ARG A 43 1.69 5.19 25.49
C ARG A 43 2.74 5.10 24.38
N GLY A 44 2.30 5.14 23.12
CA GLY A 44 3.18 5.01 21.97
C GLY A 44 3.94 6.29 21.64
N ILE A 45 4.83 6.19 20.65
CA ILE A 45 5.63 7.30 20.16
C ILE A 45 4.73 8.30 19.44
N HIS A 46 5.01 9.58 19.63
CA HIS A 46 4.26 10.68 19.01
C HIS A 46 4.89 11.04 17.66
N ILE A 47 4.20 10.72 16.55
CA ILE A 47 4.71 10.87 15.17
C ILE A 47 4.07 12.06 14.44
N ASN A 48 3.11 12.71 15.08
CA ASN A 48 2.46 13.94 14.61
C ASN A 48 3.47 14.99 14.11
N GLY A 49 3.17 15.63 12.98
CA GLY A 49 3.91 16.77 12.46
C GLY A 49 4.34 16.62 10.99
N THR A 50 5.25 17.49 10.59
CA THR A 50 5.85 17.54 9.26
C THR A 50 7.14 16.72 9.23
N TRP A 51 7.33 16.03 8.10
CA TRP A 51 8.45 15.16 7.83
C TRP A 51 8.99 15.49 6.45
N HIS A 52 10.31 15.56 6.32
CA HIS A 52 11.01 16.02 5.14
C HIS A 52 11.96 14.94 4.65
N HIS A 53 11.93 14.67 3.36
CA HIS A 53 12.91 13.85 2.67
C HIS A 53 13.39 14.62 1.44
N VAL A 54 14.70 14.70 1.27
CA VAL A 54 15.31 15.35 0.11
C VAL A 54 16.23 14.35 -0.56
N ASN A 55 16.08 14.24 -1.87
CA ASN A 55 16.98 13.55 -2.77
C ASN A 55 17.46 14.55 -3.84
N SER A 56 18.46 14.17 -4.63
CA SER A 56 19.02 15.00 -5.71
C SER A 56 17.95 15.45 -6.71
N SER A 57 16.99 14.58 -7.03
CA SER A 57 15.94 14.85 -8.02
C SER A 57 14.61 15.31 -7.41
N GLN A 58 14.37 15.07 -6.13
CA GLN A 58 13.03 15.16 -5.55
C GLN A 58 13.04 15.57 -4.08
N LYS A 59 12.10 16.45 -3.72
CA LYS A 59 11.74 16.78 -2.34
C LYS A 59 10.40 16.15 -1.99
N LEU A 60 10.27 15.62 -0.79
CA LEU A 60 9.06 15.08 -0.22
C LEU A 60 8.77 15.80 1.10
N LEU A 61 7.59 16.40 1.18
CA LEU A 61 6.99 16.92 2.40
C LEU A 61 5.84 16.00 2.80
N LEU A 62 5.89 15.43 3.99
CA LEU A 62 4.91 14.52 4.54
C LEU A 62 4.32 15.10 5.82
N GLU A 63 3.02 15.35 5.83
CA GLU A 63 2.26 15.83 6.98
C GLU A 63 1.49 14.65 7.58
N LEU A 64 1.83 14.26 8.81
CA LEU A 64 1.18 13.16 9.52
C LEU A 64 0.35 13.65 10.71
N LYS A 65 -0.87 13.13 10.78
CA LYS A 65 -1.79 13.21 11.91
C LYS A 65 -2.08 11.81 12.43
N GLN A 66 -1.86 11.63 13.71
CA GLN A 66 -1.96 10.38 14.45
C GLN A 66 -3.23 10.41 15.30
N ASN A 67 -4.01 9.34 15.19
CA ASN A 67 -5.15 9.05 16.04
C ASN A 67 -4.97 7.62 16.58
N CYS A 68 -4.39 7.52 17.78
CA CYS A 68 -3.88 6.27 18.36
C CYS A 68 -2.85 5.59 17.44
N GLU A 69 -3.14 4.37 17.02
CA GLU A 69 -2.35 3.57 16.08
C GLU A 69 -2.60 3.98 14.62
N LYS A 70 -3.69 4.71 14.32
CA LYS A 70 -4.01 5.09 12.94
C LYS A 70 -3.31 6.38 12.56
N LEU A 71 -2.73 6.39 11.37
CA LEU A 71 -2.11 7.56 10.78
C LEU A 71 -2.90 8.01 9.56
N SER A 72 -3.08 9.32 9.42
CA SER A 72 -3.63 9.97 8.24
C SER A 72 -2.82 11.22 7.92
N GLY A 73 -2.80 11.63 6.66
CA GLY A 73 -1.91 12.71 6.27
C GLY A 73 -1.99 13.10 4.81
N LYS A 74 -1.11 14.00 4.44
CA LYS A 74 -0.87 14.41 3.05
C LYS A 74 0.61 14.38 2.75
N ALA A 75 0.95 14.01 1.53
CA ALA A 75 2.32 14.06 1.05
C ALA A 75 2.39 14.85 -0.25
N THR A 76 3.39 15.72 -0.33
CA THR A 76 3.67 16.55 -1.49
C THR A 76 5.06 16.20 -1.99
N PHE A 77 5.12 15.70 -3.22
CA PHE A 77 6.37 15.45 -3.92
C PHE A 77 6.62 16.59 -4.90
N GLN A 78 7.80 17.19 -4.82
CA GLN A 78 8.25 18.25 -5.70
C GLN A 78 9.51 17.80 -6.43
N TRP A 79 9.51 17.82 -7.75
CA TRP A 79 10.71 17.58 -8.55
C TRP A 79 11.58 18.84 -8.56
N VAL A 80 12.88 18.66 -8.28
CA VAL A 80 13.85 19.77 -8.17
C VAL A 80 14.39 20.17 -9.53
N ASP A 81 14.47 19.22 -10.45
CA ASP A 81 15.03 19.43 -11.78
C ASP A 81 13.91 19.46 -12.83
N SER A 82 13.47 20.67 -13.19
CA SER A 82 12.43 20.88 -14.22
C SER A 82 13.02 21.25 -15.58
N GLU A 83 14.34 21.11 -15.80
CA GLU A 83 14.93 21.39 -17.11
C GLU A 83 14.57 20.32 -18.15
N ASN A 84 14.10 19.15 -17.70
CA ASN A 84 13.62 18.10 -18.58
C ASN A 84 12.30 18.47 -19.26
N HIS A 85 12.33 18.52 -20.59
CA HIS A 85 11.26 18.87 -21.54
C HIS A 85 10.01 17.96 -21.53
N PHE A 86 9.87 17.06 -20.55
CA PHE A 86 8.65 16.31 -20.38
C PHE A 86 7.69 17.13 -19.52
N HIS A 87 6.47 17.37 -19.99
CA HIS A 87 5.37 18.03 -19.28
C HIS A 87 4.86 17.24 -18.06
N ILE A 88 5.78 16.70 -17.26
CA ILE A 88 5.46 16.04 -16.00
C ILE A 88 5.27 17.16 -14.98
N GLU A 89 4.09 17.20 -14.37
CA GLU A 89 3.80 18.15 -13.30
C GLU A 89 4.89 18.12 -12.22
N SER A 90 5.42 19.31 -11.93
CA SER A 90 6.50 19.52 -10.97
C SER A 90 6.10 19.16 -9.55
N ILE A 91 4.80 19.18 -9.23
CA ILE A 91 4.25 18.92 -7.90
C ILE A 91 3.18 17.84 -7.98
N ARG A 92 3.27 16.83 -7.12
CA ARG A 92 2.27 15.77 -6.97
C ARG A 92 1.84 15.65 -5.53
N THR A 93 0.53 15.52 -5.31
CA THR A 93 -0.06 15.35 -3.99
C THR A 93 -0.63 13.95 -3.81
N PHE A 94 -0.49 13.43 -2.60
CA PHE A 94 -0.96 12.13 -2.19
C PHE A 94 -1.69 12.22 -0.86
N ASP A 95 -2.79 11.49 -0.75
CA ASP A 95 -3.43 11.20 0.52
C ASP A 95 -2.69 10.02 1.17
N VAL A 96 -2.32 10.19 2.43
CA VAL A 96 -1.55 9.21 3.20
C VAL A 96 -2.44 8.59 4.26
N SER A 97 -2.44 7.26 4.33
CA SER A 97 -3.08 6.50 5.39
C SER A 97 -2.16 5.40 5.88
N GLY A 98 -2.27 5.02 7.14
CA GLY A 98 -1.35 4.04 7.69
C GLY A 98 -1.67 3.62 9.11
N CYS A 99 -0.78 2.78 9.64
CA CYS A 99 -0.78 2.40 11.04
C CYS A 99 0.62 2.48 11.65
N LEU A 100 0.65 2.73 12.95
CA LEU A 100 1.83 2.70 13.80
C LEU A 100 1.65 1.56 14.81
N GLU A 101 2.54 0.58 14.73
CA GLU A 101 2.60 -0.54 15.64
C GLU A 101 3.96 -0.54 16.34
N SER A 102 3.96 -0.21 17.64
CA SER A 102 5.17 -0.03 18.44
C SER A 102 6.12 1.03 17.87
N ARG A 103 7.17 0.61 17.15
CA ARG A 103 8.15 1.48 16.47
C ARG A 103 8.04 1.42 14.95
N PHE A 104 7.19 0.56 14.40
CA PHE A 104 7.06 0.35 12.97
C PHE A 104 5.84 1.07 12.43
N ILE A 105 5.99 1.66 11.26
CA ILE A 105 4.97 2.46 10.59
C ILE A 105 4.75 1.89 9.21
N THR A 106 3.51 1.54 8.91
CA THR A 106 3.10 1.19 7.56
C THR A 106 2.31 2.35 6.99
N LEU A 107 2.80 2.96 5.91
CA LEU A 107 2.13 4.05 5.20
C LEU A 107 1.74 3.60 3.80
N THR A 108 0.56 4.02 3.35
CA THR A 108 0.07 3.88 1.99
C THR A 108 -0.25 5.26 1.46
N PHE A 109 0.32 5.59 0.32
CA PHE A 109 0.12 6.83 -0.40
C PHE A 109 -0.74 6.53 -1.61
N ARG A 110 -1.82 7.29 -1.77
CA ARG A 110 -2.67 7.25 -2.95
C ARG A 110 -2.73 8.64 -3.54
N HIS A 111 -2.70 8.75 -4.87
CA HIS A 111 -2.89 10.06 -5.49
C HIS A 111 -4.20 10.70 -5.01
N THR A 112 -4.13 11.98 -4.67
CA THR A 112 -5.35 12.77 -4.40
C THR A 112 -6.20 12.87 -5.66
N ASP A 113 -5.55 12.95 -6.82
CA ASP A 113 -6.20 12.86 -8.13
C ASP A 113 -6.46 11.38 -8.52
N ARG A 114 -7.74 10.99 -8.53
CA ARG A 114 -8.18 9.63 -8.84
C ARG A 114 -8.02 9.24 -10.31
N SER A 115 -7.76 10.19 -11.20
CA SER A 115 -7.49 9.90 -12.61
C SER A 115 -6.10 9.28 -12.84
N ARG A 116 -5.23 9.33 -11.84
CA ARG A 116 -3.84 8.90 -11.94
C ARG A 116 -3.58 7.58 -11.23
N LEU A 117 -2.84 6.71 -11.91
CA LEU A 117 -2.31 5.50 -11.33
C LEU A 117 -1.04 5.83 -10.55
N GLY A 118 -1.06 5.54 -9.26
CA GLY A 118 0.10 5.65 -8.40
C GLY A 118 -0.25 5.22 -6.98
N ILE A 119 0.45 4.18 -6.54
CA ILE A 119 0.42 3.69 -5.17
C ILE A 119 1.87 3.60 -4.69
N ILE A 120 2.10 4.10 -3.49
CA ILE A 120 3.38 3.95 -2.79
C ILE A 120 3.05 3.34 -1.44
N THR A 121 3.75 2.28 -1.07
CA THR A 121 3.69 1.71 0.28
C THR A 121 5.06 1.89 0.92
N CYS A 122 5.07 2.28 2.20
CA CYS A 122 6.29 2.43 2.96
C CYS A 122 6.17 1.59 4.23
N LEU A 123 7.25 0.87 4.55
CA LEU A 123 7.47 0.28 5.86
C LEU A 123 8.64 1.02 6.49
N LEU A 124 8.35 1.77 7.54
CA LEU A 124 9.30 2.62 8.24
C LEU A 124 9.46 2.15 9.68
N GLN A 125 10.60 2.42 10.27
CA GLN A 125 10.86 2.33 11.70
C GLN A 125 11.18 3.73 12.23
N VAL A 126 10.77 3.97 13.48
CA VAL A 126 11.16 5.15 14.22
C VAL A 126 12.57 4.93 14.77
N ASP A 127 13.50 5.78 14.35
CA ASP A 127 14.88 5.74 14.79
C ASP A 127 15.22 6.89 15.75
N GLY A 128 16.23 6.65 16.59
CA GLY A 128 16.75 7.61 17.55
C GLY A 128 15.71 8.02 18.60
N ASP A 129 15.53 9.32 18.76
CA ASP A 129 14.58 9.97 19.68
C ASP A 129 13.22 10.28 19.04
N GLY A 130 12.89 9.62 17.92
CA GLY A 130 11.67 9.93 17.16
C GLY A 130 11.79 11.17 16.27
N THR A 131 13.03 11.57 15.95
CA THR A 131 13.30 12.64 14.98
C THR A 131 13.55 12.13 13.56
N ILE A 132 13.74 10.82 13.39
CA ILE A 132 14.05 10.16 12.11
C ILE A 132 13.09 9.00 11.90
N LEU A 133 12.56 8.86 10.68
CA LEU A 133 11.93 7.63 10.22
C LEU A 133 12.80 7.06 9.10
N SER A 134 13.24 5.82 9.22
CA SER A 134 13.98 5.11 8.18
C SER A 134 13.22 3.88 7.73
N GLY A 135 13.48 3.40 6.52
CA GLY A 135 12.93 2.12 6.08
C GLY A 135 12.92 2.00 4.57
N GLN A 136 11.97 1.23 4.07
CA GLN A 136 11.84 0.89 2.65
C GLN A 136 10.50 1.40 2.11
N ARG A 137 10.51 1.82 0.85
CA ARG A 137 9.30 2.13 0.10
C ARG A 137 9.24 1.29 -1.16
N CYS A 138 8.03 0.90 -1.55
CA CYS A 138 7.72 0.25 -2.80
C CYS A 138 6.74 1.12 -3.59
N TRP A 139 6.96 1.30 -4.88
CA TRP A 139 6.08 2.09 -5.73
C TRP A 139 5.92 1.46 -7.11
N TYR A 140 4.76 1.70 -7.71
CA TYR A 140 4.54 1.40 -9.11
C TYR A 140 5.07 2.54 -9.98
N ALA A 141 5.97 2.24 -10.92
CA ALA A 141 6.52 3.20 -11.87
C ALA A 141 5.74 3.11 -13.21
N PRO A 142 4.86 4.10 -13.54
CA PRO A 142 3.97 3.98 -14.69
C PRO A 142 4.71 3.93 -16.04
N LEU A 143 5.86 4.60 -16.14
CA LEU A 143 6.64 4.67 -17.37
C LEU A 143 7.32 3.34 -17.71
N THR A 144 7.71 2.58 -16.70
CA THR A 144 8.45 1.31 -16.88
C THR A 144 7.60 0.09 -16.58
N THR A 145 6.32 0.28 -16.22
CA THR A 145 5.36 -0.77 -15.83
C THR A 145 5.90 -1.77 -14.80
N LYS A 146 6.80 -1.31 -13.92
CA LYS A 146 7.50 -2.14 -12.93
C LYS A 146 7.21 -1.63 -11.52
N ILE A 147 7.24 -2.56 -10.56
CA ILE A 147 7.27 -2.23 -9.14
C ILE A 147 8.73 -2.07 -8.75
N ASN A 148 9.08 -0.89 -8.25
CA ASN A 148 10.41 -0.59 -7.76
C ASN A 148 10.37 -0.46 -6.24
N SER A 149 11.51 -0.70 -5.60
CA SER A 149 11.70 -0.46 -4.17
C SER A 149 12.95 0.38 -3.94
N GLY A 150 13.05 0.96 -2.75
CA GLY A 150 14.21 1.74 -2.36
C GLY A 150 14.11 2.29 -0.95
N GLY A 151 15.27 2.57 -0.38
CA GLY A 151 15.38 3.15 0.96
C GLY A 151 14.78 4.55 1.02
N ILE A 152 14.21 4.88 2.18
CA ILE A 152 13.73 6.23 2.48
C ILE A 152 14.10 6.60 3.91
N ARG A 153 14.54 7.85 4.08
CA ARG A 153 14.74 8.47 5.40
C ARG A 153 14.05 9.82 5.45
N LEU A 154 13.21 10.00 6.45
CA LEU A 154 12.43 11.21 6.71
C LEU A 154 12.92 11.86 8.00
N TYR A 155 13.01 13.18 7.99
CA TYR A 155 13.50 13.98 9.11
C TYR A 155 12.44 15.00 9.52
N ARG A 156 12.34 15.31 10.82
CA ARG A 156 11.45 16.38 11.28
C ARG A 156 11.86 17.79 10.82
N ASP A 157 13.16 18.00 10.61
CA ASP A 157 13.73 19.29 10.20
C ASP A 157 14.19 19.21 8.74
N GLU A 158 13.74 20.15 7.91
CA GLU A 158 14.16 20.29 6.51
C GLU A 158 15.67 20.47 6.38
N ARG A 159 16.32 21.21 7.29
CA ARG A 159 17.77 21.44 7.23
C ARG A 159 18.54 20.12 7.36
N ARG A 160 18.13 19.25 8.29
CA ARG A 160 18.71 17.92 8.45
C ARG A 160 18.49 17.05 7.22
N ALA A 161 17.32 17.14 6.58
CA ALA A 161 17.04 16.42 5.34
C ALA A 161 17.95 16.90 4.19
N LEU A 162 18.17 18.21 4.07
CA LEU A 162 19.09 18.79 3.09
C LEU A 162 20.54 18.38 3.34
N ASP A 163 21.00 18.42 4.59
CA ASP A 163 22.35 18.00 4.95
C ASP A 163 22.56 16.51 4.70
N ALA A 164 21.55 15.67 4.96
CA ALA A 164 21.59 14.25 4.65
C ALA A 164 21.67 13.98 3.14
N ALA A 165 20.97 14.77 2.31
CA ALA A 165 21.00 14.66 0.85
C ALA A 165 22.34 15.09 0.24
N ARG A 166 23.09 15.97 0.91
CA ARG A 166 24.42 16.42 0.48
C ARG A 166 25.53 15.41 0.76
N ARG A 167 25.31 14.47 1.68
CA ARG A 167 26.30 13.44 1.98
C ARG A 167 26.33 12.45 0.80
N PRO A 168 27.49 12.23 0.17
CA PRO A 168 27.59 11.26 -0.92
C PRO A 168 27.10 9.89 -0.45
N ALA A 169 26.38 9.19 -1.34
CA ALA A 169 25.71 7.92 -1.06
C ALA A 169 26.65 6.76 -0.63
N GLU A 170 27.97 6.98 -0.66
CA GLU A 170 29.01 6.00 -0.33
C GLU A 170 28.95 5.49 1.12
N GLN A 171 28.31 6.21 2.04
CA GLN A 171 28.18 5.79 3.44
C GLN A 171 26.98 4.88 3.75
N TYR A 172 26.17 4.51 2.75
CA TYR A 172 24.95 3.72 2.99
C TYR A 172 25.06 2.24 2.61
N GLN A 173 26.14 1.83 1.92
CA GLN A 173 26.41 0.42 1.60
C GLN A 173 27.28 -0.31 2.63
N THR A 174 27.88 0.40 3.58
CA THR A 174 28.86 -0.18 4.52
C THR A 174 28.28 -0.65 5.86
N ASP A 175 27.01 -0.35 6.17
CA ASP A 175 26.34 -0.88 7.37
C ASP A 175 25.48 -2.14 7.11
N GLU A 176 25.28 -2.55 5.84
CA GLU A 176 24.50 -3.74 5.48
C GLU A 176 25.35 -5.00 5.19
N THR A 177 26.69 -4.93 5.25
CA THR A 177 27.56 -6.06 4.86
C THR A 177 28.14 -6.89 6.01
N ASN A 178 27.68 -6.72 7.26
CA ASN A 178 28.14 -7.54 8.39
C ASN A 178 27.10 -8.48 9.01
N GLU A 179 25.91 -8.59 8.44
CA GLU A 179 25.01 -9.72 8.68
C GLU A 179 24.91 -10.53 7.40
N SER A 180 25.74 -11.57 7.32
CA SER A 180 25.75 -12.59 6.28
C SER A 180 24.38 -13.26 6.18
N TYR A 181 23.49 -12.72 5.35
CA TYR A 181 22.45 -13.52 4.71
C TYR A 181 23.17 -14.42 3.71
N GLU A 182 23.09 -15.73 3.96
CA GLU A 182 23.50 -16.75 3.00
C GLU A 182 22.88 -16.42 1.64
N SER A 183 23.75 -16.15 0.68
CA SER A 183 23.43 -15.96 -0.73
C SER A 183 22.63 -17.17 -1.19
N TYR A 184 21.34 -17.00 -1.44
CA TYR A 184 20.60 -17.96 -2.24
C TYR A 184 21.19 -17.95 -3.65
N ASP A 185 21.73 -19.11 -4.01
CA ASP A 185 22.36 -19.46 -5.26
C ASP A 185 21.46 -19.09 -6.46
N THR A 186 21.74 -17.95 -7.08
CA THR A 186 20.99 -17.42 -8.23
C THR A 186 21.16 -18.24 -9.50
N ASP A 187 22.08 -19.21 -9.52
CA ASP A 187 22.30 -20.07 -10.68
C ASP A 187 21.12 -21.04 -10.90
N LYS A 188 20.31 -21.32 -9.88
CA LYS A 188 19.10 -22.17 -10.02
C LYS A 188 17.89 -21.46 -10.63
N LEU A 189 17.90 -20.13 -10.79
CA LEU A 189 16.79 -19.39 -11.40
C LEU A 189 16.92 -19.24 -12.92
N ASN A 190 18.12 -19.44 -13.47
CA ASN A 190 18.29 -19.47 -14.93
C ASN A 190 17.81 -20.80 -15.53
N ASP A 191 17.95 -21.93 -14.82
CA ASP A 191 17.48 -23.23 -15.30
C ASP A 191 15.94 -23.29 -15.45
N ILE A 192 15.19 -22.54 -14.64
CA ILE A 192 13.72 -22.51 -14.70
C ILE A 192 13.21 -21.66 -15.87
N ASN A 193 13.93 -20.60 -16.26
CA ASN A 193 13.50 -19.77 -17.39
C ASN A 193 13.79 -20.43 -18.74
N THR A 194 14.77 -21.33 -18.83
CA THR A 194 15.04 -22.09 -20.06
C THR A 194 14.00 -23.19 -20.31
N GLU A 195 13.44 -23.82 -19.26
CA GLU A 195 12.34 -24.79 -19.43
C GLU A 195 11.00 -24.14 -19.83
N ILE A 196 10.79 -22.85 -19.50
CA ILE A 196 9.55 -22.13 -19.86
C ILE A 196 9.58 -21.67 -21.34
N GLU A 197 10.74 -21.24 -21.87
CA GLU A 197 10.87 -20.90 -23.30
C GLU A 197 10.76 -22.11 -24.23
N GLU A 198 11.19 -23.31 -23.79
CA GLU A 198 10.97 -24.54 -24.58
C GLU A 198 9.51 -25.00 -24.57
N ALA A 199 8.74 -24.73 -23.50
CA ALA A 199 7.33 -25.11 -23.44
C ALA A 199 6.41 -24.23 -24.31
N GLU A 200 6.67 -22.92 -24.42
CA GLU A 200 5.88 -22.02 -25.28
C GLU A 200 6.13 -22.24 -26.79
N PHE A 201 7.31 -22.78 -27.16
CA PHE A 201 7.62 -23.09 -28.56
C PHE A 201 6.87 -24.32 -29.11
N TYR A 202 6.45 -25.26 -28.26
CA TYR A 202 5.67 -26.43 -28.69
C TYR A 202 4.15 -26.17 -28.79
N GLU A 203 3.62 -25.14 -28.13
CA GLU A 203 2.17 -24.84 -28.14
C GLU A 203 1.74 -24.03 -29.40
N GLU A 204 2.63 -23.22 -29.97
CA GLU A 204 2.35 -22.50 -31.23
C GLU A 204 2.36 -23.40 -32.49
N ALA A 205 3.06 -24.55 -32.45
CA ALA A 205 3.15 -25.47 -33.58
C ALA A 205 1.87 -26.32 -33.79
N ASP A 206 1.06 -26.51 -32.75
CA ASP A 206 -0.15 -27.34 -32.83
C ASP A 206 -1.40 -26.55 -33.26
N THR A 207 -1.48 -25.26 -32.90
CA THR A 207 -2.61 -24.39 -33.27
C THR A 207 -2.63 -24.01 -34.75
N THR A 208 -1.49 -24.06 -35.45
CA THR A 208 -1.44 -23.77 -36.90
C THR A 208 -1.93 -24.92 -37.77
N ASN A 209 -1.98 -26.16 -37.27
CA ASN A 209 -2.51 -27.30 -38.03
C ASN A 209 -4.03 -27.45 -37.92
N THR A 210 -4.62 -27.15 -36.76
CA THR A 210 -6.08 -27.25 -36.57
C THR A 210 -6.85 -26.20 -37.38
N SER A 211 -6.28 -25.00 -37.58
CA SER A 211 -6.94 -23.93 -38.35
C SER A 211 -7.00 -24.22 -39.86
N LYS A 212 -6.08 -25.02 -40.42
CA LYS A 212 -6.14 -25.43 -41.83
C LYS A 212 -7.16 -26.53 -42.11
N GLN A 213 -7.40 -27.43 -41.14
CA GLN A 213 -8.36 -28.53 -41.29
C GLN A 213 -9.82 -28.03 -41.29
N ILE A 214 -10.13 -27.01 -40.50
CA ILE A 214 -11.50 -26.42 -40.43
C ILE A 214 -11.83 -25.62 -41.71
N SER A 215 -10.83 -25.08 -42.42
CA SER A 215 -11.06 -24.37 -43.69
C SER A 215 -11.33 -25.29 -44.89
N SER A 216 -10.88 -26.56 -44.87
CA SER A 216 -11.14 -27.49 -45.98
C SER A 216 -12.52 -28.15 -45.89
N GLU A 217 -13.01 -28.51 -44.70
CA GLU A 217 -14.36 -29.09 -44.55
C GLU A 217 -15.45 -28.09 -44.95
N ARG A 218 -15.24 -26.79 -44.71
CA ARG A 218 -16.22 -25.74 -45.05
C ARG A 218 -16.33 -25.44 -46.55
N GLN A 219 -15.40 -25.91 -47.38
CA GLN A 219 -15.48 -25.79 -48.84
C GLN A 219 -16.21 -26.96 -49.50
N GLU A 220 -16.23 -28.15 -48.89
CA GLU A 220 -16.98 -29.30 -49.42
C GLU A 220 -18.49 -29.15 -49.16
N ASP A 221 -18.91 -28.61 -48.02
CA ASP A 221 -20.33 -28.42 -47.72
C ASP A 221 -21.03 -27.38 -48.62
N ARG A 222 -20.28 -26.42 -49.18
CA ARG A 222 -20.85 -25.44 -50.13
C ARG A 222 -21.03 -25.98 -51.55
N ALA A 223 -20.37 -27.08 -51.91
CA ALA A 223 -20.50 -27.68 -53.24
C ALA A 223 -21.74 -28.58 -53.38
N LEU A 224 -22.40 -28.93 -52.26
CA LEU A 224 -23.60 -29.77 -52.24
C LEU A 224 -24.92 -28.99 -52.22
N GLU A 225 -24.90 -27.66 -52.03
CA GLU A 225 -26.10 -26.81 -52.11
C GLU A 225 -26.40 -26.29 -53.54
N ASP A 226 -25.47 -26.45 -54.48
CA ASP A 226 -25.58 -25.97 -55.87
C ASP A 226 -25.91 -27.10 -56.90
N LEU A 227 -26.38 -28.27 -56.44
CA LEU A 227 -26.90 -29.38 -57.26
C LEU A 227 -28.37 -29.68 -56.93
#